data_AF-A0A7S3SLE0-F1
#
_entry.id   AF-A0A7S3SLE0-F1
#
_cell.length_a   1.000
_cell.length_b   1.000
_cell.length_c   1.000
_cell.angle_alpha   90.00
_cell.angle_beta   90.00
_cell.angle_gamma   90.00
#
_symmetry.space_group_name_H-M   'P 1'
#
loop_
_entity.id
_entity.type
_entity.pdbx_description
1 polymer ?
#
loop_
_entity_poly.entity_id
_entity_poly.type
_entity_poly.pdbx_seq_one_letter_code
_entity_poly.pdbx_strand_id
1 'polypeptide(L)'
;INTIPEGTTQALFFGLGSDGTVGANKAAAAIIGERTEFYAQGHFNYSSQKAGASTVSHLRFGPQPIRSEYEIEDSPGADYVACHHTSFLPKFDMLSKARPGAAFVVNCPWSTVEELEQNFPAKLRRAITEKKAELFTIDAHAVATSVGLPAKRINQVMQATFFHLSGIL
;
A
#
# COMPACT_ATOMS: atom_id res chain seq x y z
N ILE A 1 17.88 11.28 -10.43
CA ILE A 1 19.04 10.47 -9.97
C ILE A 1 18.49 9.45 -9.00
N ASN A 2 18.69 8.14 -9.21
CA ASN A 2 18.26 7.13 -8.25
C ASN A 2 19.36 6.96 -7.19
N THR A 3 19.07 7.36 -5.95
CA THR A 3 19.98 7.26 -4.81
C THR A 3 19.64 6.11 -3.86
N ILE A 4 18.62 5.32 -4.21
CA ILE A 4 18.17 4.19 -3.39
C ILE A 4 19.09 2.99 -3.65
N PRO A 5 19.57 2.32 -2.59
CA PRO A 5 20.38 1.12 -2.75
C PRO A 5 19.69 0.05 -3.60
N GLU A 6 20.47 -0.68 -4.39
CA GLU A 6 19.95 -1.77 -5.22
C GLU A 6 19.30 -2.87 -4.36
N GLY A 7 18.21 -3.45 -4.88
CA GLY A 7 17.43 -4.45 -4.15
C GLY A 7 16.50 -3.88 -3.08
N THR A 8 16.36 -2.55 -2.98
CA THR A 8 15.37 -1.94 -2.07
C THR A 8 13.97 -1.96 -2.68
N THR A 9 13.03 -2.60 -1.99
CA THR A 9 11.60 -2.53 -2.25
C THR A 9 10.99 -1.31 -1.55
N GLN A 10 10.16 -0.56 -2.26
CA GLN A 10 9.45 0.63 -1.77
C GLN A 10 7.94 0.39 -1.81
N ALA A 11 7.25 0.65 -0.69
CA ALA A 11 5.83 0.42 -0.56
C ALA A 11 5.08 1.65 0.01
N LEU A 12 3.94 1.98 -0.60
CA LEU A 12 3.03 3.04 -0.20
C LEU A 12 1.71 2.45 0.29
N PHE A 13 1.21 2.93 1.43
CA PHE A 13 -0.07 2.48 1.99
C PHE A 13 -0.94 3.68 2.34
N PHE A 14 -2.12 3.73 1.74
CA PHE A 14 -3.14 4.75 1.97
C PHE A 14 -4.23 4.16 2.88
N GLY A 15 -4.19 4.57 4.15
CA GLY A 15 -5.09 4.07 5.20
C GLY A 15 -5.94 5.17 5.83
N LEU A 16 -7.08 4.78 6.38
CA LEU A 16 -7.93 5.65 7.19
C LEU A 16 -7.42 5.68 8.65
N GLY A 17 -7.51 6.84 9.28
CA GLY A 17 -7.26 6.98 10.71
C GLY A 17 -8.12 5.98 11.48
N SER A 18 -7.46 5.17 12.31
CA SER A 18 -8.06 4.09 13.12
C SER A 18 -8.45 2.79 12.40
N ASP A 19 -8.07 2.58 11.13
CA ASP A 19 -8.28 1.29 10.44
C ASP A 19 -7.20 0.23 10.74
N GLY A 20 -6.15 0.61 11.47
CA GLY A 20 -5.04 -0.26 11.86
C GLY A 20 -3.89 -0.35 10.86
N THR A 21 -3.94 0.37 9.73
CA THR A 21 -2.91 0.36 8.67
C THR A 21 -1.53 0.72 9.19
N VAL A 22 -1.40 1.84 9.90
CA VAL A 22 -0.11 2.28 10.47
C VAL A 22 0.45 1.24 11.44
N GLY A 23 -0.41 0.65 12.28
CA GLY A 23 0.00 -0.39 13.23
C GLY A 23 0.50 -1.65 12.51
N ALA A 24 -0.22 -2.09 11.47
CA ALA A 24 0.20 -3.22 10.64
C ALA A 24 1.53 -2.95 9.93
N ASN A 25 1.73 -1.73 9.41
CA ASN A 25 2.97 -1.36 8.74
C ASN A 25 4.16 -1.28 9.70
N LYS A 26 3.98 -0.80 10.93
CA LYS A 26 5.01 -0.87 11.98
C LYS A 26 5.35 -2.32 12.32
N ALA A 27 4.34 -3.17 12.46
CA ALA A 27 4.54 -4.60 12.71
C ALA A 27 5.24 -5.29 11.54
N ALA A 28 4.88 -4.98 10.29
CA ALA A 28 5.53 -5.51 9.10
C ALA A 28 7.01 -5.11 9.05
N ALA A 29 7.32 -3.84 9.35
CA ALA A 29 8.71 -3.38 9.40
C ALA A 29 9.53 -4.06 10.49
N ALA A 30 8.95 -4.28 11.68
CA ALA A 30 9.60 -5.04 12.74
C ALA A 30 9.83 -6.51 12.33
N ILE A 31 8.82 -7.18 11.76
CA ILE A 31 8.94 -8.56 11.28
C ILE A 31 10.06 -8.67 10.25
N ILE A 32 10.10 -7.78 9.25
CA ILE A 32 11.13 -7.82 8.21
C ILE A 32 12.51 -7.57 8.82
N GLY A 33 12.67 -6.55 9.65
CA GLY A 33 13.96 -6.22 10.28
C GLY A 33 14.46 -7.23 11.30
N GLU A 34 13.58 -8.01 11.94
CA GLU A 34 13.95 -9.01 12.96
C GLU A 34 14.04 -10.44 12.40
N ARG A 35 13.38 -10.73 11.27
CA ARG A 35 13.26 -12.10 10.71
C ARG A 35 13.93 -12.28 9.36
N THR A 36 14.51 -11.23 8.80
CA THR A 36 15.25 -11.28 7.52
C THR A 36 16.56 -10.51 7.64
N GLU A 37 17.43 -10.63 6.65
CA GLU A 37 18.67 -9.85 6.54
C GLU A 37 18.42 -8.42 5.98
N PHE A 38 17.16 -8.03 5.77
CA PHE A 38 16.82 -6.71 5.24
C PHE A 38 16.77 -5.64 6.30
N TYR A 39 17.31 -4.48 5.96
CA TYR A 39 17.03 -3.23 6.64
C TYR A 39 15.60 -2.78 6.35
N ALA A 40 14.91 -2.31 7.38
CA ALA A 40 13.55 -1.77 7.28
C ALA A 40 13.53 -0.28 7.67
N GLN A 41 12.87 0.53 6.85
CA GLN A 41 12.62 1.95 7.12
C GLN A 41 11.11 2.21 7.02
N GLY A 42 10.55 2.96 7.97
CA GLY A 42 9.15 3.38 7.94
C GLY A 42 8.97 4.85 8.27
N HIS A 43 8.27 5.57 7.40
CA HIS A 43 7.84 6.95 7.61
C HIS A 43 6.31 7.05 7.46
N PHE A 44 5.65 7.75 8.37
CA PHE A 44 4.18 7.74 8.47
C PHE A 44 3.64 9.17 8.48
N ASN A 45 2.94 9.55 7.42
CA ASN A 45 2.27 10.82 7.29
C ASN A 45 0.83 10.72 7.79
N TYR A 46 0.43 11.65 8.65
CA TYR A 46 -0.92 11.74 9.20
C TYR A 46 -1.54 13.08 8.79
N SER A 47 -2.78 13.05 8.30
CA SER A 47 -3.52 14.30 8.06
C SER A 47 -3.87 14.98 9.39
N SER A 48 -3.97 16.31 9.40
CA SER A 48 -4.31 17.11 10.58
C SER A 48 -5.77 16.99 11.05
N GLN A 49 -6.63 16.28 10.31
CA GLN A 49 -8.05 16.15 10.65
C GLN A 49 -8.27 15.18 11.83
N LYS A 50 -9.22 15.49 12.72
CA LYS A 50 -9.53 14.66 13.91
C LYS A 50 -10.35 13.40 13.59
N ALA A 51 -11.17 13.40 12.53
CA ALA A 51 -12.01 12.27 12.13
C ALA A 51 -11.95 12.11 10.61
N GLY A 52 -11.89 10.87 10.11
CA GLY A 52 -11.70 10.59 8.68
C GLY A 52 -10.29 10.92 8.16
N ALA A 53 -9.33 11.08 9.08
CA ALA A 53 -7.95 11.41 8.77
C ALA A 53 -7.37 10.39 7.77
N SER A 54 -6.68 10.85 6.74
CA SER A 54 -5.89 9.94 5.90
C SER A 54 -4.52 9.72 6.52
N THR A 55 -3.97 8.54 6.29
CA THR A 55 -2.58 8.21 6.59
C THR A 55 -1.91 7.71 5.34
N VAL A 56 -0.66 8.13 5.12
CA VAL A 56 0.19 7.62 4.04
C VAL A 56 1.44 7.06 4.69
N SER A 57 1.62 5.75 4.59
CA SER A 57 2.82 5.08 5.09
C SER A 57 3.78 4.86 3.93
N HIS A 58 5.04 5.24 4.13
CA HIS A 58 6.16 5.01 3.23
C HIS A 58 7.06 3.98 3.89
N LEU A 59 7.16 2.78 3.30
CA LEU A 59 8.04 1.74 3.79
C LEU A 59 9.11 1.44 2.75
N ARG A 60 10.33 1.15 3.22
CA ARG A 60 11.43 0.66 2.39
C ARG A 60 12.07 -0.54 3.05
N PHE A 61 12.41 -1.55 2.25
CA PHE A 61 13.04 -2.79 2.70
C PHE A 61 14.15 -3.18 1.73
N GLY A 62 15.35 -3.49 2.21
CA GLY A 62 16.42 -3.90 1.31
C GLY A 62 17.66 -4.44 2.03
N PRO A 63 18.57 -5.08 1.28
CA PRO A 63 19.77 -5.73 1.85
C PRO A 63 20.85 -4.75 2.31
N GLN A 64 20.71 -3.46 1.99
CA GLN A 64 21.69 -2.43 2.36
C GLN A 64 21.06 -1.39 3.29
N PRO A 65 21.86 -0.72 4.15
CA PRO A 65 21.38 0.35 5.02
C PRO A 65 20.64 1.44 4.26
N ILE A 66 19.40 1.73 4.66
CA ILE A 66 18.53 2.70 3.99
C ILE A 66 18.76 4.09 4.59
N ARG A 67 19.31 5.02 3.80
CA ARG A 67 19.57 6.43 4.18
C ARG A 67 18.61 7.43 3.54
N SER A 68 17.54 6.95 2.94
CA SER A 68 16.56 7.77 2.23
C SER A 68 15.63 8.49 3.20
N GLU A 69 16.08 9.59 3.80
CA GLU A 69 15.33 10.41 4.76
C GLU A 69 14.29 11.33 4.09
N TYR A 70 13.62 10.82 3.06
CA TYR A 70 12.61 11.53 2.28
C TYR A 70 11.46 10.57 1.92
N GLU A 71 10.30 11.13 1.59
CA GLU A 71 9.15 10.34 1.11
C GLU A 71 9.50 9.54 -0.15
N ILE A 72 8.72 8.51 -0.44
CA ILE A 72 8.82 7.86 -1.76
C ILE A 72 8.39 8.87 -2.82
N GLU A 73 9.21 9.05 -3.84
CA GLU A 73 9.00 9.92 -5.00
C GLU A 73 8.64 9.08 -6.24
N ASP A 74 8.33 9.73 -7.36
CA ASP A 74 7.96 9.10 -8.62
C ASP A 74 9.12 8.42 -9.37
N SER A 75 10.37 8.75 -9.01
CA SER A 75 11.58 8.11 -9.54
C SER A 75 12.56 7.79 -8.40
N PRO A 76 12.85 6.51 -8.10
CA PRO A 76 12.50 5.33 -8.90
C PRO A 76 11.06 4.82 -8.74
N GLY A 77 10.23 5.41 -7.86
CA GLY A 77 8.83 5.01 -7.67
C GLY A 77 8.63 3.83 -6.71
N ALA A 78 7.42 3.70 -6.18
CA ALA A 78 7.00 2.59 -5.33
C ALA A 78 6.75 1.32 -6.15
N ASP A 79 7.27 0.18 -5.68
CA ASP A 79 7.02 -1.16 -6.21
C ASP A 79 5.63 -1.68 -5.83
N TYR A 80 5.12 -1.26 -4.68
CA TYR A 80 3.83 -1.66 -4.14
C TYR A 80 3.04 -0.44 -3.66
N VAL A 81 1.78 -0.34 -4.06
CA VAL A 81 0.85 0.72 -3.64
C VAL A 81 -0.45 0.09 -3.18
N ALA A 82 -0.85 0.30 -1.93
CA ALA A 82 -2.11 -0.20 -1.39
C ALA A 82 -3.07 0.92 -0.99
N CYS A 83 -4.33 0.78 -1.41
CA CYS A 83 -5.47 1.59 -1.02
C CYS A 83 -6.37 0.78 -0.09
N HIS A 84 -6.38 1.10 1.21
CA HIS A 84 -7.15 0.33 2.19
C HIS A 84 -8.60 0.81 2.34
N HIS A 85 -8.96 1.93 1.69
CA HIS A 85 -10.32 2.47 1.76
C HIS A 85 -10.73 3.14 0.44
N THR A 86 -11.84 2.69 -0.16
CA THR A 86 -12.29 3.13 -1.49
C THR A 86 -12.57 4.62 -1.61
N SER A 87 -12.90 5.31 -0.51
CA SER A 87 -13.08 6.78 -0.50
C SER A 87 -11.83 7.57 -0.93
N PHE A 88 -10.66 6.92 -1.00
CA PHE A 88 -9.40 7.51 -1.46
C PHE A 88 -9.23 7.48 -2.97
N LEU A 89 -9.92 6.58 -3.70
CA LEU A 89 -9.80 6.42 -5.15
C LEU A 89 -10.03 7.73 -5.93
N PRO A 90 -11.04 8.57 -5.60
CA PRO A 90 -11.21 9.86 -6.28
C PRO A 90 -10.36 11.00 -5.69
N LYS A 91 -9.76 10.82 -4.51
CA LYS A 91 -9.11 11.89 -3.75
C LYS A 91 -7.60 11.94 -3.92
N PHE A 92 -6.96 10.79 -4.05
CA PHE A 92 -5.50 10.67 -4.07
C PHE A 92 -5.01 10.20 -5.43
N ASP A 93 -3.95 10.84 -5.91
CA ASP A 93 -3.20 10.39 -7.08
C ASP A 93 -2.19 9.31 -6.68
N MET A 94 -2.70 8.16 -6.22
CA MET A 94 -1.89 7.10 -5.59
C MET A 94 -0.82 6.51 -6.52
N LEU A 95 -1.08 6.49 -7.83
CA LEU A 95 -0.17 5.94 -8.83
C LEU A 95 0.84 6.96 -9.38
N SER A 96 0.73 8.24 -9.03
CA SER A 96 1.73 9.25 -9.43
C SER A 96 3.15 8.83 -9.02
N LYS A 97 3.29 8.33 -7.80
CA LYS A 97 4.54 7.85 -7.19
C LYS A 97 4.81 6.36 -7.43
N ALA A 98 3.97 5.65 -8.18
CA ALA A 98 4.21 4.25 -8.53
C ALA A 98 5.23 4.13 -9.66
N ARG A 99 6.12 3.14 -9.58
CA ARG A 99 6.97 2.79 -10.72
C ARG A 99 6.16 2.05 -11.79
N PRO A 100 6.64 1.98 -13.05
CA PRO A 100 6.01 1.13 -14.05
C PRO A 100 6.00 -0.35 -13.63
N GLY A 101 4.85 -1.03 -13.79
CA GLY A 101 4.70 -2.43 -13.37
C GLY A 101 4.51 -2.64 -11.86
N ALA A 102 4.26 -1.58 -11.09
CA ALA A 102 4.01 -1.70 -9.66
C ALA A 102 2.73 -2.49 -9.36
N ALA A 103 2.73 -3.24 -8.26
CA ALA A 103 1.52 -3.86 -7.72
C ALA A 103 0.63 -2.77 -7.10
N PHE A 104 -0.61 -2.65 -7.58
CA PHE A 104 -1.61 -1.74 -7.05
C PHE A 104 -2.76 -2.53 -6.43
N VAL A 105 -2.87 -2.50 -5.10
CA VAL A 105 -3.85 -3.27 -4.34
C VAL A 105 -4.95 -2.37 -3.82
N VAL A 106 -6.21 -2.74 -4.06
CA VAL A 106 -7.37 -2.00 -3.58
C VAL A 106 -8.24 -2.88 -2.69
N ASN A 107 -8.47 -2.45 -1.45
CA ASN A 107 -9.49 -3.04 -0.59
C ASN A 107 -10.88 -2.57 -1.06
N CYS A 108 -11.61 -3.44 -1.75
CA CYS A 108 -12.95 -3.17 -2.24
C CYS A 108 -13.76 -4.47 -2.44
N PRO A 109 -15.09 -4.40 -2.36
CA PRO A 109 -15.95 -5.56 -2.60
C PRO A 109 -16.14 -5.89 -4.09
N TRP A 110 -15.60 -5.06 -5.00
CA TRP A 110 -15.80 -5.20 -6.44
C TRP A 110 -14.89 -6.27 -7.03
N SER A 111 -15.48 -7.24 -7.71
CA SER A 111 -14.78 -8.42 -8.22
C SER A 111 -14.88 -8.58 -9.73
N THR A 112 -15.81 -7.87 -10.37
CA THR A 112 -16.01 -7.90 -11.82
C THR A 112 -15.43 -6.65 -12.49
N VAL A 113 -15.07 -6.77 -13.78
CA VAL A 113 -14.56 -5.63 -14.56
C VAL A 113 -15.62 -4.53 -14.62
N GLU A 114 -16.88 -4.90 -14.80
CA GLU A 114 -18.01 -3.97 -14.88
C GLU A 114 -18.17 -3.16 -13.59
N GLU A 115 -18.08 -3.80 -12.42
CA GLU A 115 -18.12 -3.10 -11.13
C GLU A 115 -16.92 -2.15 -10.99
N LEU A 116 -15.72 -2.59 -11.39
CA LEU A 116 -14.53 -1.74 -11.34
C LEU A 116 -14.66 -0.54 -12.27
N GLU A 117 -15.19 -0.70 -13.48
CA GLU A 117 -15.40 0.40 -14.41
C GLU A 117 -16.39 1.44 -13.90
N GLN A 118 -17.44 0.99 -13.21
CA GLN A 118 -18.45 1.86 -12.61
C GLN A 118 -17.92 2.62 -11.40
N ASN A 119 -17.06 1.98 -10.59
CA ASN A 119 -16.63 2.53 -9.31
C ASN A 119 -15.25 3.20 -9.35
N PHE A 120 -14.36 2.83 -10.28
CA PHE A 120 -13.04 3.44 -10.42
C PHE A 120 -13.12 4.71 -11.27
N PRO A 121 -12.68 5.87 -10.74
CA PRO A 121 -12.64 7.11 -11.50
C PRO A 121 -11.84 6.95 -12.80
N ALA A 122 -12.27 7.62 -13.88
CA ALA A 122 -11.59 7.54 -15.18
C ALA A 122 -10.11 7.91 -15.09
N LYS A 123 -9.75 8.90 -14.24
CA LYS A 123 -8.36 9.29 -13.97
C LYS A 123 -7.54 8.13 -13.41
N LEU A 124 -8.10 7.36 -12.46
CA LEU A 124 -7.44 6.21 -11.87
C LEU A 124 -7.25 5.09 -12.90
N ARG A 125 -8.30 4.74 -13.65
CA ARG A 125 -8.22 3.72 -14.70
C ARG A 125 -7.14 4.04 -15.74
N ARG A 126 -7.06 5.31 -16.15
CA ARG A 126 -6.00 5.80 -17.03
C ARG A 126 -4.60 5.64 -16.41
N ALA A 127 -4.43 6.02 -15.14
CA ALA A 127 -3.16 5.90 -14.44
C ALA A 127 -2.69 4.45 -14.30
N ILE A 128 -3.60 3.50 -14.04
CA ILE A 128 -3.30 2.06 -14.00
C ILE A 128 -2.71 1.62 -15.35
N THR A 129 -3.35 1.98 -16.46
CA THR A 129 -2.88 1.64 -17.81
C THR A 129 -1.55 2.31 -18.15
N GLU A 130 -1.41 3.61 -17.91
CA GLU A 130 -0.19 4.37 -18.23
C GLU A 130 1.03 3.87 -17.44
N LYS A 131 0.85 3.52 -16.17
CA LYS A 131 1.90 2.93 -15.33
C LYS A 131 2.07 1.43 -15.58
N LYS A 132 1.22 0.79 -16.39
CA LYS A 132 1.17 -0.67 -16.53
C LYS A 132 1.11 -1.36 -15.17
N ALA A 133 0.38 -0.78 -14.22
CA ALA A 133 0.29 -1.29 -12.86
C ALA A 133 -0.48 -2.61 -12.84
N GLU A 134 -0.02 -3.55 -12.01
CA GLU A 134 -0.71 -4.81 -11.77
C GLU A 134 -1.81 -4.58 -10.73
N LEU A 135 -3.06 -4.50 -11.18
CA LEU A 135 -4.20 -4.25 -10.30
C LEU A 135 -4.62 -5.54 -9.58
N PHE A 136 -4.67 -5.49 -8.25
CA PHE A 136 -5.24 -6.53 -7.40
C PHE A 136 -6.38 -5.93 -6.58
N THR A 137 -7.49 -6.66 -6.45
CA THR A 137 -8.61 -6.29 -5.59
C THR A 137 -8.83 -7.35 -4.53
N ILE A 138 -9.24 -6.92 -3.33
CA ILE A 138 -9.56 -7.82 -2.22
C ILE A 138 -10.67 -7.23 -1.38
N ASP A 139 -11.68 -8.03 -1.02
CA ASP A 139 -12.65 -7.64 0.00
C ASP A 139 -12.11 -8.05 1.37
N ALA A 140 -11.25 -7.20 1.95
CA ALA A 140 -10.62 -7.51 3.22
C ALA A 140 -11.64 -7.56 4.38
N HIS A 141 -12.79 -6.88 4.23
CA HIS A 141 -13.87 -6.93 5.21
C HIS A 141 -14.55 -8.31 5.19
N ALA A 142 -14.90 -8.81 4.00
CA ALA A 142 -15.49 -10.14 3.85
C ALA A 142 -14.52 -11.25 4.30
N VAL A 143 -13.24 -11.14 3.92
CA VAL A 143 -12.21 -12.10 4.35
C VAL A 143 -12.07 -12.09 5.88
N ALA A 144 -11.95 -10.92 6.52
CA ALA A 144 -11.85 -10.82 7.97
C ALA A 144 -13.06 -11.49 8.66
N THR A 145 -14.28 -11.22 8.19
CA THR A 145 -15.49 -11.84 8.74
C THR A 145 -15.49 -13.36 8.54
N SER A 146 -15.05 -13.86 7.39
CA SER A 146 -15.04 -15.30 7.10
C SER A 146 -14.13 -16.11 8.04
N VAL A 147 -13.08 -15.48 8.59
CA VAL A 147 -12.13 -16.10 9.52
C VAL A 147 -12.40 -15.75 10.99
N GLY A 148 -13.55 -15.15 11.30
CA GLY A 148 -13.96 -14.82 12.66
C GLY A 148 -13.35 -13.55 13.24
N LEU A 149 -12.68 -12.72 12.42
CA LEU A 149 -12.21 -11.41 12.83
C LEU A 149 -13.32 -10.35 12.69
N PRO A 150 -13.31 -9.28 13.50
CA PRO A 150 -14.24 -8.16 13.32
C PRO A 150 -14.08 -7.56 11.91
N ALA A 151 -15.18 -7.39 11.17
CA ALA A 151 -15.17 -6.89 9.78
C ALA A 151 -14.36 -5.59 9.59
N LYS A 152 -14.35 -4.72 10.60
CA LYS A 152 -13.61 -3.44 10.57
C LYS A 152 -12.09 -3.59 10.69
N ARG A 153 -11.57 -4.77 11.05
CA ARG A 153 -10.14 -5.06 11.22
C ARG A 153 -9.57 -5.72 9.98
N ILE A 154 -9.38 -4.92 8.94
CA ILE A 154 -8.78 -5.35 7.66
C ILE A 154 -7.25 -5.49 7.72
N ASN A 155 -6.64 -4.98 8.79
CA ASN A 155 -5.21 -4.78 8.90
C ASN A 155 -4.39 -6.08 8.73
N GLN A 156 -4.83 -7.21 9.30
CA GLN A 156 -4.14 -8.50 9.13
C GLN A 156 -4.27 -9.05 7.70
N VAL A 157 -5.44 -8.91 7.09
CA VAL A 157 -5.68 -9.37 5.71
C VAL A 157 -4.83 -8.57 4.72
N MET A 158 -4.82 -7.24 4.86
CA MET A 158 -4.01 -6.36 4.01
C MET A 158 -2.50 -6.56 4.23
N GLN A 159 -2.09 -6.84 5.48
CA GLN A 159 -0.69 -7.17 5.78
C GLN A 159 -0.26 -8.49 5.13
N ALA A 160 -1.09 -9.53 5.21
CA ALA A 160 -0.82 -10.81 4.53
C ALA A 160 -0.75 -10.64 3.01
N THR A 161 -1.64 -9.81 2.44
CA THR A 161 -1.62 -9.45 1.02
C THR A 161 -0.32 -8.76 0.62
N PHE A 162 0.15 -7.80 1.43
CA PHE A 162 1.43 -7.13 1.21
C PHE A 162 2.60 -8.13 1.21
N PHE A 163 2.70 -9.01 2.20
CA PHE A 163 3.77 -10.00 2.24
C PHE A 163 3.77 -10.93 1.03
N HIS A 164 2.59 -11.41 0.63
CA HIS A 164 2.45 -12.30 -0.53
C HIS A 164 2.86 -11.61 -1.84
N LEU A 165 2.36 -10.40 -2.10
CA LEU A 165 2.59 -9.70 -3.36
C LEU A 165 3.94 -8.99 -3.45
N SER A 166 4.54 -8.60 -2.32
CA SER A 166 5.87 -7.98 -2.30
C SER A 166 7.01 -8.99 -2.47
N GLY A 167 6.77 -10.28 -2.17
CA GLY A 167 7.80 -11.32 -2.25
C GLY A 167 8.95 -11.14 -1.24
N ILE A 168 8.74 -10.34 -0.19
CA ILE A 168 9.76 -10.07 0.84
C ILE A 168 9.93 -11.24 1.82
N LEU A 169 8.88 -12.05 2.01
CA LEU A 169 8.88 -13.23 2.88
C LEU A 169 8.71 -14.52 2.07
#